data_AF-A0A6N1WXR3-F1
#
_entry.id   AF-A0A6N1WXR3-F1
#
_cell.length_a   1.000
_cell.length_b   1.000
_cell.length_c   1.000
_cell.angle_alpha   90.00
_cell.angle_beta   90.00
_cell.angle_gamma   90.00
#
_symmetry.space_group_name_H-M   'P 1'
#
loop_
_entity.id
_entity.type
_entity.pdbx_description
1 polymer ?
#
loop_
_entity_poly.entity_id
_entity_poly.type
_entity_poly.pdbx_seq_one_letter_code
_entity_poly.pdbx_strand_id
1 'polypeptide(L)'
;MTSATTAAFAPLQAAAIPVHLCTPAALPALREAMTLAQRQWGQSSGFDASPARVLLLPDAGGVLDAVLAGVDLAQPMWQLAGLPRQLPAGVYALAGEARADDALRHLGWALKAAQPAPQLREHEAAAGLAGAIAEVRQLVNQPANQLGPEALAAAVRQLAVQHGGQYREWAGEALRGAGFELVWAMGRAGALAWWANRARASPPWRA
;
A
#
# COMPACT_ATOMS: atom_id res chain seq x y z
N MET A 1 12.45 11.76 7.14
CA MET A 1 11.90 10.45 7.56
C MET A 1 11.29 9.84 6.32
N THR A 2 11.97 8.87 5.72
CA THR A 2 11.51 8.16 4.53
C THR A 2 10.32 7.28 4.93
N SER A 3 9.13 7.68 4.49
CA SER A 3 7.88 6.93 4.77
C SER A 3 8.02 5.48 4.31
N ALA A 4 7.43 4.53 5.05
CA ALA A 4 7.46 3.10 4.73
C ALA A 4 6.98 2.78 3.28
N THR A 5 6.18 3.67 2.71
CA THR A 5 5.73 3.65 1.32
C THR A 5 6.87 3.73 0.30
N THR A 6 7.93 4.51 0.60
CA THR A 6 9.12 4.61 -0.26
C THR A 6 9.94 3.32 -0.23
N ALA A 7 9.79 2.47 0.79
CA ALA A 7 10.56 1.24 0.89
C ALA A 7 9.94 0.06 0.11
N ALA A 8 8.63 0.09 -0.18
CA ALA A 8 7.93 -0.98 -0.89
C ALA A 8 8.07 -0.87 -2.42
N PHE A 9 8.38 0.33 -2.92
CA PHE A 9 8.42 0.62 -4.35
C PHE A 9 9.81 1.05 -4.84
N ALA A 10 10.13 0.66 -6.06
CA ALA A 10 11.28 1.14 -6.82
C ALA A 10 10.84 2.09 -7.94
N PRO A 11 11.72 3.01 -8.40
CA PRO A 11 11.40 3.91 -9.52
C PRO A 11 10.94 3.17 -10.78
N LEU A 12 10.05 3.79 -11.56
CA LEU A 12 9.47 3.19 -12.77
C LEU A 12 10.53 2.61 -13.75
N GLN A 13 11.70 3.25 -13.84
CA GLN A 13 12.77 2.88 -14.79
C GLN A 13 13.77 1.86 -14.22
N ALA A 14 13.63 1.42 -12.97
CA ALA A 14 14.57 0.48 -12.37
C ALA A 14 14.59 -0.86 -13.12
N ALA A 15 15.77 -1.42 -13.39
CA ALA A 15 15.89 -2.80 -13.86
C ALA A 15 15.23 -3.73 -12.83
N ALA A 16 14.36 -4.63 -13.29
CA ALA A 16 13.53 -5.42 -12.40
C ALA A 16 13.28 -6.83 -12.94
N ILE A 17 13.19 -7.77 -12.02
CA ILE A 17 12.87 -9.17 -12.28
C ILE A 17 11.35 -9.27 -12.59
N PRO A 18 10.96 -9.84 -13.74
CA PRO A 18 9.56 -9.99 -14.10
C PRO A 18 8.82 -10.97 -13.17
N VAL A 19 7.63 -10.55 -12.75
CA VAL A 19 6.66 -11.36 -11.99
C VAL A 19 5.48 -11.66 -12.91
N HIS A 20 5.39 -12.90 -13.36
CA HIS A 20 4.28 -13.38 -14.17
C HIS A 20 3.15 -13.86 -13.27
N LEU A 21 1.99 -13.21 -13.41
CA LEU A 21 0.78 -13.62 -12.71
C LEU A 21 0.09 -14.72 -13.51
N CYS A 22 -0.18 -15.86 -12.88
CA CYS A 22 -0.81 -17.00 -13.54
C CYS A 22 -1.94 -17.58 -12.71
N THR A 23 -3.01 -17.98 -13.38
CA THR A 23 -4.03 -18.88 -12.84
C THR A 23 -3.74 -20.31 -13.32
N PRO A 24 -4.31 -21.35 -12.69
CA PRO A 24 -4.16 -22.73 -13.17
C PRO A 24 -4.57 -22.89 -14.64
N ALA A 25 -5.61 -22.16 -15.07
CA ALA A 25 -6.07 -22.17 -16.46
C ALA A 25 -5.10 -21.49 -17.44
N ALA A 26 -4.38 -20.45 -17.00
CA ALA A 26 -3.44 -19.70 -17.84
C ALA A 26 -2.02 -20.30 -17.85
N LEU A 27 -1.71 -21.19 -16.90
CA LEU A 27 -0.37 -21.79 -16.74
C LEU A 27 0.13 -22.53 -18.00
N PRO A 28 -0.68 -23.31 -18.75
CA PRO A 28 -0.22 -23.98 -19.96
C PRO A 28 0.30 -23.00 -21.02
N ALA A 29 -0.45 -21.93 -21.30
CA ALA A 29 -0.05 -20.91 -22.27
C ALA A 29 1.22 -20.17 -21.82
N LEU A 30 1.33 -19.86 -20.52
CA LEU A 30 2.52 -19.20 -19.99
C LEU A 30 3.78 -20.07 -20.17
N ARG A 31 3.67 -21.39 -19.99
CA ARG A 31 4.80 -22.33 -20.16
C ARG A 31 5.36 -22.34 -21.58
N GLU A 32 4.56 -22.04 -22.60
CA GLU A 32 5.02 -21.97 -23.99
C GLU A 32 6.00 -20.82 -24.21
N ALA A 33 5.84 -19.71 -23.48
CA ALA A 33 6.74 -18.55 -23.54
C ALA A 33 8.03 -18.73 -22.72
N MET A 34 8.14 -19.79 -21.91
CA MET A 34 9.30 -20.03 -21.05
C MET A 34 10.41 -20.80 -21.77
N THR A 35 11.62 -20.80 -21.21
CA THR A 35 12.69 -21.68 -21.69
C THR A 35 12.41 -23.14 -21.36
N LEU A 36 13.09 -24.08 -22.04
CA LEU A 36 12.97 -25.50 -21.73
C LEU A 36 13.35 -25.81 -20.27
N ALA A 37 14.44 -25.21 -19.79
CA ALA A 37 14.91 -25.38 -18.41
C ALA A 37 13.87 -24.88 -17.39
N GLN A 38 13.29 -23.70 -17.62
CA GLN A 38 12.26 -23.14 -16.74
C GLN A 38 10.98 -23.99 -16.72
N ARG A 39 10.55 -24.54 -17.87
CA ARG A 39 9.41 -25.47 -17.93
C ARG A 39 9.66 -26.73 -17.10
N GLN A 40 10.82 -27.35 -17.28
CA GLN A 40 11.20 -28.56 -16.55
C GLN A 40 11.34 -28.29 -15.04
N TRP A 41 11.91 -27.14 -14.68
CA TRP A 41 11.98 -26.68 -13.30
C TRP A 41 10.59 -26.52 -12.68
N GLY A 42 9.67 -25.84 -13.36
CA GLY A 42 8.31 -25.67 -12.88
C GLY A 42 7.54 -26.99 -12.72
N GLN A 43 7.77 -27.96 -13.61
CA GLN A 43 7.17 -29.29 -13.49
C GLN A 43 7.76 -30.09 -12.33
N SER A 44 9.09 -30.15 -12.22
CA SER A 44 9.79 -30.87 -11.13
C SER A 44 9.53 -30.27 -9.75
N SER A 45 9.31 -28.95 -9.68
CA SER A 45 8.94 -28.23 -8.45
C SER A 45 7.48 -28.43 -8.06
N GLY A 46 6.66 -29.04 -8.92
CA GLY A 46 5.22 -29.21 -8.69
C GLY A 46 4.45 -27.89 -8.64
N PHE A 47 4.85 -26.90 -9.44
CA PHE A 47 4.13 -25.63 -9.51
C PHE A 47 2.86 -25.77 -10.34
N ASP A 48 1.72 -25.45 -9.72
CA ASP A 48 0.36 -25.63 -10.25
C ASP A 48 -0.39 -24.31 -10.47
N ALA A 49 0.26 -23.18 -10.18
CA ALA A 49 -0.33 -21.83 -10.19
C ALA A 49 -1.56 -21.66 -9.26
N SER A 50 -1.70 -22.49 -8.21
CA SER A 50 -2.72 -22.25 -7.20
C SER A 50 -2.45 -20.93 -6.45
N PRO A 51 -3.50 -20.22 -5.99
CA PRO A 51 -3.33 -18.90 -5.37
C PRO A 51 -2.28 -18.88 -4.25
N ALA A 52 -1.47 -17.82 -4.22
CA ALA A 52 -0.35 -17.62 -3.30
C ALA A 52 0.85 -18.58 -3.43
N ARG A 53 0.83 -19.55 -4.35
CA ARG A 53 2.04 -20.29 -4.74
C ARG A 53 2.98 -19.37 -5.51
N VAL A 54 4.26 -19.44 -5.16
CA VAL A 54 5.32 -18.70 -5.85
C VAL A 54 6.38 -19.69 -6.33
N LEU A 55 6.87 -19.49 -7.56
CA LEU A 55 8.01 -20.20 -8.11
C LEU A 55 9.05 -19.19 -8.56
N LEU A 56 10.26 -19.33 -8.02
CA LEU A 56 11.45 -18.60 -8.47
C LEU A 56 12.07 -19.36 -9.65
N LEU A 57 12.32 -18.66 -10.75
CA LEU A 57 12.85 -19.22 -11.98
C LEU A 57 14.30 -18.73 -12.17
N PRO A 58 15.29 -19.62 -12.11
CA PRO A 58 16.66 -19.25 -12.43
C PRO A 58 16.87 -19.13 -13.95
N ASP A 59 17.87 -18.35 -14.34
CA ASP A 59 18.48 -18.39 -15.66
C ASP A 59 19.49 -19.56 -15.79
N ALA A 60 20.19 -19.62 -16.92
CA ALA A 60 21.25 -20.62 -17.15
C ALA A 60 22.48 -20.45 -16.23
N GLY A 61 22.66 -19.28 -15.62
CA GLY A 61 23.72 -18.98 -14.67
C GLY A 61 23.34 -19.27 -13.21
N GLY A 62 22.10 -19.68 -12.94
CA GLY A 62 21.59 -19.92 -11.58
C GLY A 62 21.17 -18.64 -10.85
N VAL A 63 21.05 -17.51 -11.55
CA VAL A 63 20.57 -16.23 -11.01
C VAL A 63 19.06 -16.14 -11.21
N LEU A 64 18.36 -15.47 -10.30
CA LEU A 64 16.91 -15.27 -10.43
C LEU A 64 16.58 -14.42 -11.68
N ASP A 65 15.87 -15.03 -12.61
CA ASP A 65 15.49 -14.46 -13.91
C ASP A 65 14.03 -14.01 -13.95
N ALA A 66 13.14 -14.78 -13.32
CA ALA A 66 11.71 -14.49 -13.31
C ALA A 66 11.01 -15.12 -12.09
N VAL A 67 9.78 -14.69 -11.83
CA VAL A 67 8.92 -15.23 -10.79
C VAL A 67 7.57 -15.61 -11.40
N LEU A 68 7.06 -16.80 -11.08
CA LEU A 68 5.64 -17.13 -11.28
C LEU A 68 4.89 -16.94 -9.97
N ALA A 69 3.78 -16.23 -10.02
CA ALA A 69 2.89 -16.03 -8.89
C ALA A 69 1.49 -16.56 -9.24
N GLY A 70 1.06 -17.58 -8.52
CA GLY A 70 -0.31 -18.08 -8.55
C GLY A 70 -1.26 -17.04 -7.95
N VAL A 71 -2.28 -16.65 -8.71
CA VAL A 71 -3.19 -15.56 -8.32
C VAL A 71 -4.66 -15.97 -8.28
N ASP A 72 -5.42 -15.31 -7.42
CA ASP A 72 -6.88 -15.32 -7.40
C ASP A 72 -7.39 -13.98 -7.98
N LEU A 73 -7.97 -14.05 -9.19
CA LEU A 73 -8.48 -12.87 -9.89
C LEU A 73 -9.68 -12.23 -9.18
N ALA A 74 -10.38 -12.97 -8.30
CA ALA A 74 -11.49 -12.43 -7.53
C ALA A 74 -11.02 -11.50 -6.39
N GLN A 75 -9.74 -11.52 -6.04
CA GLN A 75 -9.17 -10.73 -4.94
C GLN A 75 -7.99 -9.89 -5.43
N PRO A 76 -8.23 -8.88 -6.27
CA PRO A 76 -7.18 -8.19 -6.99
C PRO A 76 -6.16 -7.50 -6.08
N MET A 77 -6.62 -7.00 -4.93
CA MET A 77 -5.77 -6.38 -3.92
C MET A 77 -4.90 -7.40 -3.19
N TRP A 78 -5.44 -8.55 -2.79
CA TRP A 78 -4.73 -9.46 -1.88
C TRP A 78 -3.81 -10.46 -2.58
N GLN A 79 -3.96 -10.65 -3.90
CA GLN A 79 -3.18 -11.62 -4.66
C GLN A 79 -1.65 -11.42 -4.59
N LEU A 80 -1.17 -10.19 -4.39
CA LEU A 80 0.28 -9.89 -4.25
C LEU A 80 0.73 -9.64 -2.81
N ALA A 81 -0.19 -9.59 -1.86
CA ALA A 81 0.12 -9.20 -0.49
C ALA A 81 1.06 -10.21 0.22
N GLY A 82 1.06 -11.47 -0.22
CA GLY A 82 1.96 -12.50 0.31
C GLY A 82 3.36 -12.52 -0.32
N LEU A 83 3.54 -11.94 -1.50
CA LEU A 83 4.79 -12.06 -2.26
C LEU A 83 6.00 -11.45 -1.55
N PRO A 84 5.95 -10.26 -0.91
CA PRO A 84 7.12 -9.65 -0.30
C PRO A 84 7.85 -10.52 0.74
N ARG A 85 7.16 -11.50 1.34
CA ARG A 85 7.73 -12.42 2.34
C ARG A 85 8.34 -13.68 1.74
N GLN A 86 8.06 -13.96 0.46
CA GLN A 86 8.52 -15.15 -0.25
C GLN A 86 9.67 -14.85 -1.21
N LEU A 87 9.90 -13.57 -1.50
CA LEU A 87 10.87 -13.13 -2.48
C LEU A 87 12.18 -12.70 -1.81
N PRO A 88 13.34 -13.03 -2.41
CA PRO A 88 14.61 -12.43 -2.05
C PRO A 88 14.59 -10.91 -2.18
N ALA A 89 15.53 -10.23 -1.52
CA ALA A 89 15.73 -8.80 -1.75
C ALA A 89 16.06 -8.55 -3.25
N GLY A 90 15.42 -7.54 -3.82
CA GLY A 90 15.56 -7.22 -5.24
C GLY A 90 14.46 -6.27 -5.71
N VAL A 91 14.53 -5.88 -6.98
CA VAL A 91 13.50 -5.07 -7.65
C VAL A 91 12.72 -5.98 -8.59
N TYR A 92 11.40 -5.91 -8.51
CA TYR A 92 10.45 -6.73 -9.26
C TYR A 92 9.50 -5.85 -10.07
N ALA A 93 8.91 -6.40 -11.13
CA ALA A 93 7.89 -5.73 -11.92
C ALA A 93 6.84 -6.72 -12.40
N LEU A 94 5.57 -6.32 -12.45
CA LEU A 94 4.54 -7.17 -13.06
C LEU A 94 4.84 -7.31 -14.56
N ALA A 95 4.86 -8.55 -15.04
CA ALA A 95 5.11 -8.86 -16.43
C ALA A 95 3.83 -8.79 -17.26
N GLY A 96 3.96 -8.38 -18.52
CA GLY A 96 2.85 -8.24 -19.47
C GLY A 96 2.28 -6.83 -19.52
N GLU A 97 1.12 -6.70 -20.15
CA GLU A 97 0.42 -5.43 -20.31
C GLU A 97 -0.24 -4.98 -19.00
N ALA A 98 -0.30 -3.66 -18.81
CA ALA A 98 -0.98 -3.04 -17.68
C ALA A 98 -2.47 -3.40 -17.67
N ARG A 99 -2.99 -3.73 -16.47
CA ARG A 99 -4.39 -4.10 -16.26
C ARG A 99 -5.07 -3.11 -15.32
N ALA A 100 -6.39 -3.01 -15.45
CA ALA A 100 -7.20 -2.09 -14.64
C ALA A 100 -7.00 -2.28 -13.12
N ASP A 101 -6.77 -3.51 -12.67
CA ASP A 101 -6.59 -3.85 -11.25
C ASP A 101 -5.17 -3.65 -10.72
N ASP A 102 -4.22 -3.19 -11.55
CA ASP A 102 -2.81 -3.14 -11.15
C ASP A 102 -2.58 -2.19 -9.97
N ALA A 103 -3.33 -1.09 -9.88
CA ALA A 103 -3.28 -0.21 -8.72
C ALA A 103 -3.59 -0.96 -7.41
N LEU A 104 -4.61 -1.82 -7.41
CA LEU A 104 -4.97 -2.63 -6.24
C LEU A 104 -3.91 -3.68 -5.91
N ARG A 105 -3.34 -4.33 -6.94
CA ARG A 105 -2.24 -5.30 -6.80
C ARG A 105 -1.02 -4.69 -6.14
N HIS A 106 -0.58 -3.54 -6.64
CA HIS A 106 0.56 -2.80 -6.10
C HIS A 106 0.27 -2.32 -4.68
N LEU A 107 -0.96 -1.90 -4.39
CA LEU A 107 -1.37 -1.52 -3.05
C LEU A 107 -1.26 -2.71 -2.08
N GLY A 108 -1.76 -3.88 -2.47
CA GLY A 108 -1.65 -5.11 -1.67
C GLY A 108 -0.22 -5.48 -1.32
N TRP A 109 0.68 -5.41 -2.30
CA TRP A 109 2.13 -5.57 -2.10
C TRP A 109 2.63 -4.59 -1.03
N ALA A 110 2.39 -3.30 -1.22
CA ALA A 110 2.90 -2.25 -0.33
C ALA A 110 2.40 -2.38 1.11
N LEU A 111 1.17 -2.84 1.32
CA LEU A 111 0.59 -3.01 2.65
C LEU A 111 1.23 -4.13 3.48
N LYS A 112 1.96 -5.05 2.84
CA LYS A 112 2.60 -6.20 3.50
C LYS A 112 4.12 -6.25 3.33
N ALA A 113 4.70 -5.37 2.52
CA ALA A 113 6.15 -5.19 2.45
C ALA A 113 6.70 -4.75 3.82
N ALA A 114 7.77 -5.39 4.28
CA ALA A 114 8.44 -5.11 5.55
C ALA A 114 9.95 -5.04 5.32
N GLN A 115 10.65 -4.10 5.99
CA GLN A 115 12.06 -3.85 5.72
C GLN A 115 13.02 -4.84 6.41
N PRO A 116 14.16 -5.19 5.77
CA PRO A 116 14.53 -4.91 4.37
C PRO A 116 13.66 -5.72 3.40
N ALA A 117 12.99 -5.05 2.46
CA ALA A 117 11.95 -5.65 1.62
C ALA A 117 12.41 -5.79 0.15
N PRO A 118 11.95 -6.82 -0.59
CA PRO A 118 11.86 -6.70 -2.03
C PRO A 118 11.00 -5.48 -2.43
N GLN A 119 11.36 -4.85 -3.53
CA GLN A 119 10.67 -3.68 -4.07
C GLN A 119 9.91 -4.05 -5.34
N LEU A 120 8.72 -3.50 -5.53
CA LEU A 120 7.98 -3.58 -6.80
C LEU A 120 8.15 -2.26 -7.54
N ARG A 121 8.26 -2.25 -8.87
CA ARG A 121 8.20 -1.00 -9.65
C ARG A 121 6.94 -0.24 -9.26
N GLU A 122 7.09 1.06 -9.07
CA GLU A 122 6.02 1.90 -8.55
C GLU A 122 4.81 1.94 -9.49
N HIS A 123 3.65 2.13 -8.88
CA HIS A 123 2.43 2.50 -9.59
C HIS A 123 1.87 3.73 -8.89
N GLU A 124 1.78 4.86 -9.58
CA GLU A 124 1.50 6.18 -8.99
C GLU A 124 0.28 6.17 -8.04
N ALA A 125 -0.86 5.69 -8.53
CA ALA A 125 -2.08 5.60 -7.72
C ALA A 125 -1.92 4.73 -6.46
N ALA A 126 -1.19 3.61 -6.57
CA ALA A 126 -0.95 2.71 -5.45
C ALA A 126 0.03 3.32 -4.44
N ALA A 127 1.06 4.04 -4.92
CA ALA A 127 2.01 4.75 -4.08
C ALA A 127 1.30 5.84 -3.26
N GLY A 128 0.41 6.63 -3.88
CA GLY A 128 -0.40 7.62 -3.17
C GLY A 128 -1.29 6.99 -2.08
N LEU A 129 -2.02 5.93 -2.40
CA LEU A 129 -2.88 5.23 -1.44
C LEU A 129 -2.09 4.57 -0.30
N ALA A 130 -0.96 3.93 -0.61
CA ALA A 130 -0.10 3.32 0.39
C ALA A 130 0.52 4.38 1.32
N GLY A 131 0.89 5.55 0.79
CA GLY A 131 1.30 6.74 1.56
C GLY A 131 0.25 7.17 2.57
N ALA A 132 -0.98 7.43 2.10
CA ALA A 132 -2.08 7.83 2.97
C ALA A 132 -2.39 6.78 4.06
N ILE A 133 -2.40 5.48 3.72
CA ILE A 133 -2.63 4.42 4.70
C ILE A 133 -1.49 4.34 5.72
N ALA A 134 -0.24 4.53 5.29
CA ALA A 134 0.90 4.53 6.20
C ALA A 134 0.81 5.69 7.21
N GLU A 135 0.42 6.88 6.77
CA GLU A 135 0.19 8.03 7.66
C GLU A 135 -0.94 7.77 8.67
N VAL A 136 -2.09 7.24 8.21
CA VAL A 136 -3.18 6.87 9.11
C VAL A 136 -2.75 5.82 10.13
N ARG A 137 -2.00 4.80 9.70
CA ARG A 137 -1.45 3.78 10.63
C ARG A 137 -0.47 4.39 11.62
N GLN A 138 0.35 5.35 11.20
CA GLN A 138 1.25 6.05 12.10
C GLN A 138 0.48 6.86 13.16
N LEU A 139 -0.62 7.51 12.80
CA LEU A 139 -1.48 8.19 13.78
C LEU A 139 -2.13 7.17 14.72
N VAL A 140 -2.82 6.15 14.20
CA VAL A 140 -3.54 5.17 15.01
C VAL A 140 -2.63 4.40 15.97
N ASN A 141 -1.39 4.10 15.56
CA ASN A 141 -0.44 3.36 16.39
C ASN A 141 0.32 4.24 17.40
N GLN A 142 0.12 5.56 17.42
CA GLN A 142 0.71 6.42 18.44
C GLN A 142 0.07 6.13 19.82
N PRO A 143 0.86 6.12 20.90
CA PRO A 143 0.34 6.06 22.26
C PRO A 143 -0.72 7.15 22.50
N ALA A 144 -1.80 6.80 23.20
CA ALA A 144 -2.92 7.72 23.45
C ALA A 144 -2.52 9.00 24.20
N ASN A 145 -1.45 8.97 25.00
CA ASN A 145 -0.88 10.13 25.67
C ASN A 145 -0.09 11.07 24.74
N GLN A 146 0.27 10.61 23.54
CA GLN A 146 0.99 11.39 22.53
C GLN A 146 0.05 11.93 21.45
N LEU A 147 -1.03 11.21 21.12
CA LEU A 147 -2.04 11.64 20.16
C LEU A 147 -3.30 12.19 20.86
N GLY A 148 -3.11 13.25 21.63
CA GLY A 148 -4.23 14.04 22.16
C GLY A 148 -4.95 14.83 21.06
N PRO A 149 -6.09 15.46 21.36
CA PRO A 149 -6.87 16.16 20.34
C PRO A 149 -6.14 17.36 19.71
N GLU A 150 -5.23 18.03 20.44
CA GLU A 150 -4.33 19.06 19.89
C GLU A 150 -3.39 18.50 18.84
N ALA A 151 -2.70 17.40 19.17
CA ALA A 151 -1.74 16.75 18.29
C ALA A 151 -2.43 16.22 17.03
N LEU A 152 -3.64 15.68 17.17
CA LEU A 152 -4.45 15.26 16.03
C LEU A 152 -4.89 16.46 15.17
N ALA A 153 -5.31 17.58 15.78
CA ALA A 153 -5.66 18.80 15.08
C ALA A 153 -4.46 19.37 14.30
N ALA A 154 -3.27 19.36 14.90
CA ALA A 154 -2.02 19.74 14.26
C ALA A 154 -1.66 18.83 13.07
N ALA A 155 -1.81 17.50 13.20
CA ALA A 155 -1.58 16.55 12.12
C ALA A 155 -2.52 16.80 10.92
N VAL A 156 -3.82 17.00 11.18
CA VAL A 156 -4.80 17.33 10.13
C VAL A 156 -4.50 18.68 9.47
N ARG A 157 -4.06 19.67 10.24
CA ARG A 157 -3.63 20.98 9.71
C ARG A 157 -2.43 20.84 8.78
N GLN A 158 -1.42 20.07 9.19
CA GLN A 158 -0.24 19.81 8.37
C GLN A 158 -0.61 19.14 7.05
N LEU A 159 -1.47 18.12 7.08
CA LEU A 159 -1.97 17.45 5.88
C LEU A 159 -2.69 18.42 4.94
N ALA A 160 -3.56 19.28 5.48
CA ALA A 160 -4.25 20.29 4.69
C ALA A 160 -3.26 21.27 4.03
N VAL A 161 -2.26 21.78 4.76
CA VAL A 161 -1.24 22.67 4.20
C VAL A 161 -0.43 21.97 3.09
N GLN A 162 0.00 20.72 3.33
CA GLN A 162 0.80 19.95 2.38
C GLN A 162 0.10 19.74 1.03
N HIS A 163 -1.22 19.53 1.04
CA HIS A 163 -2.01 19.28 -0.16
C HIS A 163 -2.83 20.48 -0.64
N GLY A 164 -2.60 21.68 -0.11
CA GLY A 164 -3.34 22.90 -0.49
C GLY A 164 -4.82 22.88 -0.09
N GLY A 165 -5.19 22.06 0.89
CA GLY A 165 -6.54 21.97 1.44
C GLY A 165 -6.87 23.12 2.39
N GLN A 166 -8.17 23.30 2.65
CA GLN A 166 -8.66 24.24 3.65
C GLN A 166 -8.76 23.55 4.99
N TYR A 167 -8.39 24.26 6.06
CA TYR A 167 -8.43 23.78 7.43
C TYR A 167 -9.15 24.78 8.35
N ARG A 168 -10.02 24.27 9.21
CA ARG A 168 -10.66 25.03 10.28
C ARG A 168 -10.69 24.22 11.57
N GLU A 169 -10.45 24.90 12.67
CA GLU A 169 -10.37 24.33 14.01
C GLU A 169 -11.27 25.11 14.97
N TRP A 170 -11.88 24.39 15.91
CA TRP A 170 -12.64 24.94 17.02
C TRP A 170 -12.13 24.31 18.31
N ALA A 171 -11.77 25.17 19.27
CA ALA A 171 -11.18 24.79 20.54
C ALA A 171 -11.90 25.48 21.70
N GLY A 172 -12.01 24.78 22.84
CA GLY A 172 -12.55 25.35 24.07
C GLY A 172 -13.97 25.91 23.90
N GLU A 173 -14.20 27.17 24.31
CA GLU A 173 -15.53 27.79 24.26
C GLU A 173 -16.02 28.06 22.83
N ALA A 174 -15.12 28.12 21.84
CA ALA A 174 -15.50 28.30 20.44
C ALA A 174 -16.32 27.12 19.89
N LEU A 175 -16.28 25.95 20.56
CA LEU A 175 -17.11 24.79 20.21
C LEU A 175 -18.61 25.06 20.39
N ARG A 176 -18.99 25.77 21.47
CA ARG A 176 -20.39 26.10 21.77
C ARG A 176 -20.97 27.06 20.74
N GLY A 177 -20.24 28.14 20.45
CA GLY A 177 -20.62 29.11 19.42
C GLY A 177 -20.71 28.53 17.99
N ALA A 178 -20.12 27.36 17.75
CA ALA A 178 -20.14 26.67 16.47
C ALA A 178 -21.15 25.49 16.39
N GLY A 179 -21.96 25.28 17.43
CA GLY A 179 -22.97 24.21 17.48
C GLY A 179 -22.43 22.83 17.87
N PHE A 180 -21.20 22.74 18.39
CA PHE A 180 -20.59 21.49 18.87
C PHE A 180 -20.78 21.28 20.38
N GLU A 181 -22.00 21.52 20.89
CA GLU A 181 -22.34 21.43 22.32
C GLU A 181 -22.03 20.07 22.94
N LEU A 182 -22.32 18.97 22.24
CA LEU A 182 -22.04 17.62 22.74
C LEU A 182 -20.54 17.33 22.85
N VAL A 183 -19.73 17.80 21.90
CA VAL A 183 -18.27 17.66 21.93
C VAL A 183 -17.70 18.46 23.09
N TRP A 184 -18.20 19.68 23.31
CA TRP A 184 -17.81 20.51 24.44
C TRP A 184 -18.22 19.90 25.79
N ALA A 185 -19.45 19.37 25.91
CA ALA A 185 -19.98 18.79 27.14
C ALA A 185 -19.20 17.54 27.58
N MET A 186 -18.91 16.62 26.65
CA MET A 186 -18.05 15.47 26.93
C MET A 186 -16.64 15.91 27.34
N GLY A 187 -16.17 17.02 26.76
CA GLY A 187 -14.84 17.52 27.05
C GLY A 187 -14.60 18.10 28.42
N ARG A 188 -15.65 18.56 29.10
CA ARG A 188 -15.55 18.95 30.51
C ARG A 188 -15.57 17.78 31.49
N ALA A 189 -16.08 16.61 31.09
CA ALA A 189 -16.18 15.44 31.96
C ALA A 189 -14.87 14.62 32.03
N GLY A 190 -14.00 14.75 31.02
CA GLY A 190 -12.64 14.20 31.01
C GLY A 190 -11.60 15.24 31.37
N ALA A 191 -10.48 14.83 31.98
CA ALA A 191 -9.36 15.72 32.35
C ALA A 191 -8.54 16.28 31.15
N LEU A 192 -9.08 16.25 29.92
CA LEU A 192 -8.42 16.64 28.68
C LEU A 192 -9.23 17.74 27.98
N ALA A 193 -8.57 18.66 27.28
CA ALA A 193 -9.21 19.66 26.43
C ALA A 193 -9.65 19.03 25.08
N TRP A 194 -10.86 19.37 24.60
CA TRP A 194 -11.45 18.76 23.41
C TRP A 194 -11.46 19.75 22.24
N TRP A 195 -11.34 19.18 21.05
CA TRP A 195 -11.15 19.89 19.80
C TRP A 195 -12.07 19.30 18.72
N ALA A 196 -12.52 20.17 17.81
CA ALA A 196 -13.12 19.77 16.56
C ALA A 196 -12.32 20.39 15.41
N ASN A 197 -12.06 19.62 14.36
CA ASN A 197 -11.41 20.11 13.16
C ASN A 197 -12.19 19.70 11.91
N ARG A 198 -11.99 20.43 10.82
CA ARG A 198 -12.56 20.14 9.51
C ARG A 198 -11.52 20.47 8.44
N ALA A 199 -11.27 19.51 7.55
CA ALA A 199 -10.42 19.70 6.37
C ALA A 199 -11.21 19.38 5.08
N ARG A 200 -10.92 20.08 3.98
CA ARG A 200 -11.50 19.83 2.64
C ARG A 200 -10.49 20.07 1.52
N ALA A 201 -10.61 19.30 0.45
CA ALA A 201 -9.70 19.32 -0.71
C ALA A 201 -10.08 20.30 -1.84
N SER A 202 -11.28 20.93 -1.85
CA SER A 202 -11.70 21.89 -2.91
C SER A 202 -12.86 22.84 -2.48
N PRO A 203 -13.05 24.02 -3.12
CA PRO A 203 -14.02 25.06 -2.73
C PRO A 203 -15.35 25.11 -3.53
N PRO A 204 -16.38 25.90 -3.08
CA PRO A 204 -16.42 26.71 -1.86
C PRO A 204 -17.38 26.18 -0.79
N TRP A 205 -17.22 26.72 0.42
CA TRP A 205 -18.11 26.49 1.54
C TRP A 205 -19.54 26.94 1.22
N ARG A 206 -20.54 26.18 1.68
CA ARG A 206 -21.87 26.73 1.93
C ARG A 206 -21.95 27.10 3.40
N ALA A 207 -22.63 28.22 3.63
CA ALA A 207 -22.73 28.86 4.92
C ALA A 207 -23.37 27.98 6.00
#